data_AF-A0A6N8BNM2-F1
#
_entry.id   AF-A0A6N8BNM2-F1
#
_cell.length_a   1.000
_cell.length_b   1.000
_cell.length_c   1.000
_cell.angle_alpha   90.00
_cell.angle_beta   90.00
_cell.angle_gamma   90.00
#
_symmetry.space_group_name_H-M   'P 1'
#
loop_
_entity.id
_entity.type
_entity.pdbx_description
1 polymer ?
#
loop_
_entity_poly.entity_id
_entity_poly.type
_entity_poly.pdbx_seq_one_letter_code
_entity_poly.pdbx_strand_id
1 'polypeptide(L)' 'MARQRVNLPYDRTADGARVNVMRAAEMLSCSRSWVYKLIEAGHLKAFRIGSRKGLQITVRSLEGYLARQAVLSD' A
#
# COMPACT_ATOMS: atom_id res chain seq x y z
N MET A 1 -6.76 -28.35 -16.23
CA MET A 1 -5.52 -27.72 -15.69
C MET A 1 -5.90 -26.83 -14.52
N ALA A 2 -5.55 -27.25 -13.30
CA ALA A 2 -5.91 -26.54 -12.08
C ALA A 2 -5.23 -25.16 -12.04
N ARG A 3 -6.05 -24.09 -12.02
CA ARG A 3 -5.57 -22.70 -11.93
C ARG A 3 -4.97 -22.48 -10.55
N GLN A 4 -3.66 -22.54 -10.45
CA GLN A 4 -2.94 -22.26 -9.21
C GLN A 4 -3.18 -20.79 -8.83
N ARG A 5 -4.00 -20.57 -7.79
CA ARG A 5 -4.25 -19.25 -7.20
C ARG A 5 -2.93 -18.79 -6.57
N VAL A 6 -2.06 -18.13 -7.34
CA VAL A 6 -0.88 -17.46 -6.81
C VAL A 6 -1.29 -16.20 -6.03
N ASN A 7 -1.81 -16.45 -4.84
CA ASN A 7 -1.93 -15.46 -3.80
C ASN A 7 -1.01 -15.95 -2.69
N LEU A 8 0.30 -15.84 -2.93
CA LEU A 8 1.35 -16.36 -2.04
C LEU A 8 1.03 -15.96 -0.59
N PRO A 9 0.70 -16.91 0.29
CA PRO A 9 0.21 -16.62 1.63
C PRO A 9 1.28 -16.02 2.54
N TYR A 10 2.56 -16.21 2.22
CA TYR A 10 3.70 -15.79 3.05
C TYR A 10 3.77 -14.27 3.28
N ASP A 11 3.32 -13.49 2.30
CA ASP A 11 3.46 -12.03 2.28
C ASP A 11 2.37 -11.32 3.13
N ARG A 12 1.28 -12.03 3.46
CA ARG A 12 0.15 -11.49 4.22
C ARG A 12 0.40 -11.49 5.73
N THR A 13 1.23 -12.40 6.21
CA THR A 13 1.47 -12.61 7.65
C THR A 13 2.47 -11.59 8.21
N ALA A 14 3.42 -11.11 7.41
CA ALA A 14 4.45 -10.16 7.86
C ALA A 14 4.05 -8.69 7.69
N ASP A 15 3.42 -8.36 6.56
CA ASP A 15 3.13 -6.97 6.15
C ASP A 15 1.64 -6.58 6.30
N GLY A 16 0.77 -7.54 6.60
CA GLY A 16 -0.65 -7.31 6.84
C GLY A 16 -1.47 -7.07 5.59
N ALA A 17 -2.64 -6.44 5.78
CA ALA A 17 -3.58 -6.14 4.71
C ALA A 17 -2.98 -5.18 3.67
N ARG A 18 -3.39 -5.35 2.40
CA ARG A 18 -2.94 -4.52 1.28
C ARG A 18 -4.11 -3.93 0.54
N VAL A 19 -3.93 -2.72 0.05
CA VAL A 19 -4.91 -1.95 -0.70
C VAL A 19 -4.30 -1.42 -1.99
N ASN A 20 -5.13 -1.24 -3.01
CA ASN A 20 -4.68 -0.59 -4.25
C ASN A 20 -4.47 0.92 -4.03
N VAL A 21 -3.91 1.59 -5.03
CA VAL A 21 -3.63 3.05 -4.99
C VAL A 21 -4.89 3.88 -4.78
N MET A 22 -6.04 3.48 -5.34
CA MET A 22 -7.30 4.21 -5.15
C MET A 22 -7.72 4.22 -3.69
N ARG A 23 -7.75 3.04 -3.07
CA ARG A 23 -8.15 2.90 -1.68
C ARG A 23 -7.13 3.54 -0.73
N ALA A 24 -5.83 3.49 -1.04
CA ALA A 24 -4.82 4.22 -0.30
C ALA A 24 -5.03 5.75 -0.35
N ALA A 25 -5.42 6.28 -1.52
CA ALA A 25 -5.70 7.70 -1.69
C ALA A 25 -6.90 8.14 -0.84
N GLU A 26 -7.96 7.33 -0.79
CA GLU A 26 -9.12 7.54 0.09
C GLU A 26 -8.71 7.54 1.57
N MET A 27 -7.88 6.58 2.00
CA MET A 27 -7.44 6.47 3.40
C MET A 27 -6.56 7.65 3.85
N LEU A 28 -5.77 8.21 2.92
CA LEU A 28 -4.92 9.37 3.18
C LEU A 28 -5.61 10.71 2.89
N SER A 29 -6.89 10.70 2.45
CA SER A 29 -7.61 11.89 1.97
C SER A 29 -6.80 12.74 0.98
N CYS A 30 -6.12 12.09 0.03
CA CYS A 30 -5.24 12.74 -0.95
C CYS A 30 -5.48 12.24 -2.38
N SER A 31 -4.81 12.86 -3.35
CA SER A 31 -4.92 12.42 -4.75
C SER A 31 -4.12 11.14 -5.03
N ARG A 32 -4.55 10.34 -6.01
CA ARG A 32 -3.80 9.15 -6.46
C ARG A 32 -2.38 9.50 -6.93
N SER A 33 -2.22 10.65 -7.59
CA SER A 33 -0.91 11.16 -8.01
C SER A 33 -0.01 11.45 -6.82
N TRP A 34 -0.57 11.93 -5.71
CA TRP A 34 0.17 12.12 -4.47
C TRP A 34 0.62 10.79 -3.87
N VAL A 35 -0.23 9.76 -3.88
CA VAL A 35 0.16 8.42 -3.43
C VAL A 35 1.34 7.87 -4.22
N TYR A 36 1.36 8.04 -5.55
CA TYR A 36 2.53 7.64 -6.36
C TYR A 36 3.80 8.38 -5.94
N LYS A 37 3.73 9.70 -5.72
CA LYS A 37 4.87 10.48 -5.21
C LYS A 37 5.37 9.97 -3.86
N LEU A 38 4.46 9.62 -2.94
CA LEU A 38 4.84 9.06 -1.64
C LEU A 38 5.52 7.69 -1.76
N ILE A 39 5.14 6.88 -2.75
CA ILE A 39 5.79 5.60 -3.03
C ILE A 39 7.18 5.82 -3.63
N GLU A 40 7.30 6.72 -4.62
CA GLU A 40 8.58 7.09 -5.25
C GLU A 40 9.56 7.69 -4.23
N ALA A 41 9.05 8.50 -3.30
CA ALA A 41 9.83 9.06 -2.20
C ALA A 41 10.16 8.04 -1.08
N GLY A 42 9.69 6.79 -1.16
CA GLY A 42 9.95 5.75 -0.18
C GLY A 42 9.17 5.89 1.13
N HIS A 43 8.18 6.79 1.21
CA HIS A 43 7.35 6.96 2.39
C HIS A 43 6.31 5.85 2.56
N LEU A 44 5.92 5.19 1.45
CA LEU A 44 4.95 4.11 1.44
C LEU A 44 5.54 2.80 0.89
N LYS A 45 5.36 1.72 1.64
CA LYS A 45 5.75 0.36 1.22
C LYS A 45 4.71 -0.21 0.25
N ALA A 46 5.10 -0.33 -1.01
CA ALA A 46 4.26 -0.86 -2.09
C ALA A 46 4.91 -2.07 -2.79
N PHE A 47 4.06 -2.96 -3.31
CA PHE A 47 4.41 -4.20 -3.99
C PHE A 47 3.67 -4.29 -5.31
N ARG A 48 4.36 -4.69 -6.38
CA ARG A 48 3.72 -4.98 -7.66
C ARG A 48 3.31 -6.45 -7.72
N ILE A 49 2.00 -6.72 -7.76
CA ILE A 49 1.45 -8.08 -7.78
C ILE A 49 0.88 -8.39 -9.17
N GLY A 50 1.75 -8.90 -10.05
CA GLY A 50 1.39 -9.25 -11.42
C GLY A 50 0.75 -8.10 -12.21
N SER A 51 0.19 -8.42 -13.38
CA SER A 51 -0.44 -7.42 -14.26
C SER A 51 -1.87 -7.07 -13.85
N ARG A 52 -2.64 -8.03 -13.33
CA ARG A 52 -4.07 -7.82 -13.00
C ARG A 52 -4.32 -7.06 -11.70
N LYS A 53 -3.53 -7.34 -10.65
CA LYS A 53 -3.70 -6.67 -9.33
C LYS A 53 -2.86 -5.40 -9.21
N GLY A 54 -1.84 -5.25 -10.05
CA GLY A 54 -1.04 -4.05 -10.16
C GLY A 54 -0.32 -3.71 -8.84
N LEU A 55 -0.22 -2.41 -8.57
CA LEU A 55 0.46 -1.88 -7.39
C LEU A 55 -0.43 -1.98 -6.14
N GLN A 56 0.13 -2.53 -5.07
CA GLN A 56 -0.55 -2.81 -3.81
C GLN A 56 0.27 -2.21 -2.66
N ILE A 57 -0.37 -1.45 -1.79
CA ILE A 57 0.26 -0.73 -0.68
C ILE A 57 -0.17 -1.39 0.62
N THR A 58 0.76 -1.54 1.56
CA THR A 58 0.42 -2.10 2.88
C THR A 58 -0.34 -1.09 3.73
N VAL A 59 -1.40 -1.54 4.39
CA VAL A 59 -2.19 -0.69 5.31
C VAL A 59 -1.30 -0.17 6.44
N ARG A 60 -0.43 -1.03 7.00
CA ARG A 60 0.53 -0.67 8.05
C ARG A 60 1.44 0.50 7.64
N SER A 61 1.85 0.57 6.37
CA SER A 61 2.67 1.68 5.91
C SER A 61 1.89 3.00 5.80
N LEU A 62 0.60 2.94 5.47
CA LEU A 62 -0.27 4.13 5.44
C LEU A 62 -0.49 4.66 6.86
N GLU A 63 -0.81 3.77 7.80
CA GLU A 63 -0.97 4.10 9.22
C GLU A 63 0.33 4.69 9.80
N GLY A 64 1.47 4.06 9.52
CA GLY A 64 2.77 4.58 9.94
C GLY A 64 3.11 5.94 9.35
N TYR A 65 2.67 6.23 8.11
CA TYR A 65 2.82 7.56 7.52
C TYR A 65 1.97 8.60 8.23
N LEU A 66 0.69 8.31 8.49
CA LEU A 66 -0.22 9.20 9.21
C LEU A 66 0.26 9.48 10.65
N ALA A 67 0.74 8.44 11.35
CA ALA A 67 1.28 8.60 12.70
C ALA A 67 2.50 9.53 12.74
N ARG A 68 3.41 9.43 11.76
CA ARG A 68 4.56 10.35 11.65
C ARG A 68 4.12 11.79 11.37
N GLN A 69 3.13 11.98 10.50
CA GLN A 69 2.60 13.32 10.20
C GLN A 69 1.92 13.96 11.41
N ALA A 70 1.22 13.17 12.24
CA ALA A 70 0.59 13.67 13.46
C ALA A 70 1.62 14.19 14.48
N VAL A 71 2.78 13.54 14.60
CA VAL A 71 3.86 13.95 15.52
C VAL A 71 4.57 15.24 15.07
N LEU A 72 4.54 15.56 13.78
CA LEU A 72 5.14 16.80 13.23
C LEU A 72 4.22 18.02 13.35
N SER A 73 2.97 17.85 13.80
CA SER A 73 1.98 18.92 13.88
C SER A 73 1.86 19.53 15.29
N ASP A 74 2.82 19.25 16.19
CA ASP A 74 2.90 19.81 17.55
C ASP A 74 3.97 20.91 17.65
#